data_AF-A0A558FH01-F1
#
_entry.id   AF-A0A558FH01-F1
#
_cell.length_a   1.000
_cell.length_b   1.000
_cell.length_c   1.000
_cell.angle_alpha   90.00
_cell.angle_beta   90.00
_cell.angle_gamma   90.00
#
_symmetry.space_group_name_H-M   'P 1'
#
loop_
_entity.id
_entity.type
_entity.pdbx_description
1 polymer ?
#
loop_
_entity_poly.entity_id
_entity_poly.type
_entity_poly.pdbx_seq_one_letter_code
_entity_poly.pdbx_strand_id
1 'polypeptide(L)'
;MRVQYESALVNERLKIQPFFDLQLLRYSEVSESDQFSLTLNFKLDCIEGYARSIRLIYNQGESSSFEIINLIRTGINNRLLLAVQIAKTHEMHDKFFDLEYYDLKNNMTTQRYVFMYRGDEKPEMIFEKFIFN
;
A
#
# COMPACT_ATOMS: atom_id res chain seq x y z
N MET A 1 -22.97 0.61 -14.07
CA MET A 1 -22.96 0.64 -12.59
C MET A 1 -21.56 0.78 -11.97
N ARG A 2 -20.44 0.41 -12.64
CA ARG A 2 -19.05 0.65 -12.12
C ARG A 2 -18.71 2.12 -11.82
N VAL A 3 -19.07 3.03 -12.72
CA VAL A 3 -18.67 4.45 -12.67
C VAL A 3 -19.22 5.18 -11.43
N GLN A 4 -20.39 4.78 -10.92
CA GLN A 4 -21.02 5.40 -9.75
C GLN A 4 -20.34 4.97 -8.43
N TYR A 5 -19.91 3.71 -8.32
CA TYR A 5 -19.15 3.20 -7.17
C TYR A 5 -17.74 3.81 -7.12
N GLU A 6 -17.06 3.92 -8.27
CA GLU A 6 -15.74 4.57 -8.36
C GLU A 6 -15.83 6.04 -7.92
N SER A 7 -16.86 6.77 -8.34
CA SER A 7 -17.04 8.18 -7.93
C SER A 7 -17.38 8.38 -6.44
N ALA A 8 -18.09 7.43 -5.82
CA ALA A 8 -18.41 7.47 -4.40
C ALA A 8 -17.17 7.15 -3.54
N LEU A 9 -16.39 6.14 -3.93
CA LEU A 9 -15.10 5.80 -3.30
C LEU A 9 -14.10 6.95 -3.42
N VAL A 10 -14.00 7.61 -4.57
CA VAL A 10 -13.13 8.80 -4.75
C VAL A 10 -13.56 9.95 -3.84
N ASN A 11 -14.87 10.20 -3.68
CA ASN A 11 -15.36 11.25 -2.80
C ASN A 11 -15.14 10.97 -1.30
N GLU A 12 -15.18 9.71 -0.86
CA GLU A 12 -14.81 9.38 0.53
C GLU A 12 -13.30 9.43 0.76
N ARG A 13 -12.49 9.02 -0.22
CA ARG A 13 -11.02 9.11 -0.19
C ARG A 13 -10.52 10.56 -0.03
N LEU A 14 -11.24 11.54 -0.59
CA LEU A 14 -10.87 12.96 -0.51
C LEU A 14 -11.31 13.67 0.78
N LYS A 15 -12.20 13.07 1.60
CA LYS A 15 -12.65 13.69 2.86
C LYS A 15 -11.60 13.66 3.96
N ILE A 16 -10.64 12.75 3.87
CA ILE A 16 -9.62 12.53 4.91
C ILE A 16 -8.27 12.80 4.29
N GLN A 17 -7.63 13.86 4.77
CA GLN A 17 -6.31 14.27 4.30
C GLN A 17 -5.24 14.03 5.38
N PRO A 18 -4.04 13.58 5.00
CA PRO A 18 -3.66 13.21 3.63
C PRO A 18 -4.29 11.89 3.17
N PHE A 19 -4.47 11.77 1.85
CA PHE A 19 -4.77 10.50 1.19
C PHE A 19 -3.62 10.12 0.26
N PHE A 20 -3.14 8.88 0.39
CA PHE A 20 -2.09 8.34 -0.46
C PHE A 20 -2.65 7.27 -1.36
N ASP A 21 -2.36 7.31 -2.66
CA ASP A 21 -2.58 6.22 -3.59
C ASP A 21 -1.33 5.33 -3.65
N LEU A 22 -1.52 4.02 -3.50
CA LEU A 22 -0.46 3.03 -3.49
C LEU A 22 -0.57 2.19 -4.75
N GLN A 23 0.47 2.16 -5.58
CA GLN A 23 0.48 1.44 -6.84
C GLN A 23 1.66 0.47 -6.91
N LEU A 24 1.43 -0.78 -7.30
CA LEU A 24 2.50 -1.72 -7.56
C LEU A 24 3.15 -1.40 -8.92
N LEU A 25 4.45 -1.08 -8.92
CA LEU A 25 5.20 -0.81 -10.15
C LEU A 25 5.78 -2.08 -10.75
N ARG A 26 6.37 -2.93 -9.90
CA ARG A 26 7.01 -4.19 -10.28
C ARG A 26 7.18 -5.07 -9.06
N TYR A 27 7.34 -6.36 -9.31
CA TYR A 27 7.74 -7.34 -8.31
C TYR A 27 8.81 -8.26 -8.89
N SER A 28 9.62 -8.84 -8.02
CA SER A 28 10.62 -9.84 -8.39
C SER A 28 10.65 -10.96 -7.36
N GLU A 29 10.56 -12.19 -7.83
CA GLU A 29 10.71 -13.39 -7.02
C GLU A 29 12.21 -13.66 -6.81
N VAL A 30 12.62 -13.84 -5.56
CA VAL A 30 14.00 -14.11 -5.17
C VAL A 30 14.03 -15.43 -4.40
N SER A 31 14.79 -16.40 -4.90
CA SER A 31 15.02 -17.69 -4.25
C SER A 31 16.48 -17.78 -3.81
N GLU A 32 16.72 -17.75 -2.50
CA GLU A 32 18.05 -18.01 -1.92
C GLU A 32 17.91 -19.03 -0.79
N SER A 33 18.74 -20.08 -0.82
CA SER A 33 19.03 -20.92 0.36
C SER A 33 17.77 -21.38 1.14
N ASP A 34 16.82 -22.02 0.46
CA ASP A 34 15.54 -22.52 1.01
C ASP A 34 14.53 -21.45 1.46
N GLN A 35 14.79 -20.17 1.17
CA GLN A 35 13.86 -19.07 1.40
C GLN A 35 13.38 -18.48 0.08
N PHE A 36 12.05 -18.37 -0.04
CA PHE A 36 11.41 -17.66 -1.13
C PHE A 36 10.90 -16.31 -0.62
N SER A 37 11.29 -15.24 -1.31
CA SER A 37 10.79 -13.90 -1.03
C SER A 37 10.33 -13.22 -2.30
N LEU A 38 9.32 -12.37 -2.15
CA LEU A 38 8.83 -11.48 -3.17
C LEU A 38 9.26 -10.07 -2.80
N THR A 39 10.07 -9.44 -3.65
CA THR A 39 10.37 -8.02 -3.50
C THR A 39 9.35 -7.21 -4.30
N LEU A 40 8.58 -6.38 -3.60
CA LEU A 40 7.52 -5.54 -4.14
C LEU A 40 8.00 -4.09 -4.20
N ASN A 41 7.89 -3.46 -5.36
CA ASN A 41 8.24 -2.06 -5.57
C ASN A 41 6.96 -1.26 -5.81
N PHE A 42 6.67 -0.34 -4.91
CA PHE A 42 5.49 0.49 -4.97
C PHE A 42 5.84 1.93 -5.32
N LYS A 43 4.94 2.56 -6.07
CA LYS A 43 4.80 4.00 -6.13
C LYS A 43 3.83 4.43 -5.05
N LEU A 44 4.16 5.50 -4.36
CA LEU A 44 3.27 6.15 -3.41
C LEU A 44 3.07 7.59 -3.83
N ASP A 45 1.82 7.93 -4.17
CA ASP A 45 1.43 9.26 -4.57
C ASP A 45 0.54 9.88 -3.50
N CYS A 46 0.95 11.02 -2.95
CA CYS A 46 0.07 11.83 -2.12
C CYS A 46 -0.88 12.61 -3.03
N ILE A 47 -2.15 12.19 -3.08
CA ILE A 47 -3.15 12.86 -3.90
C ILE A 47 -3.40 14.26 -3.37
N GLU A 48 -3.55 14.39 -2.05
CA GLU A 48 -3.71 15.68 -1.38
C GLU A 48 -3.18 15.60 0.06
N GLY A 49 -2.50 16.66 0.51
CA GLY A 49 -2.04 16.84 1.88
C GLY A 49 -0.55 16.55 2.11
N TYR A 50 -0.24 16.16 3.35
CA TYR A 50 1.11 15.98 3.86
C TYR A 50 1.17 14.94 4.98
N ALA A 51 2.20 14.09 5.01
CA ALA A 51 2.56 13.24 6.15
C ALA A 51 4.03 13.41 6.55
N ARG A 52 4.28 13.42 7.87
CA ARG A 52 5.63 13.52 8.45
C ARG A 52 6.43 12.24 8.23
N SER A 53 5.78 11.11 8.46
CA SER A 53 6.30 9.78 8.23
C SER A 53 5.16 8.90 7.73
N ILE A 54 5.52 7.94 6.88
CA ILE A 54 4.64 6.85 6.50
C ILE A 54 5.37 5.54 6.66
N ARG A 55 4.60 4.50 6.97
CA ARG A 55 5.07 3.13 7.06
C ARG A 55 4.14 2.25 6.28
N LEU A 56 4.66 1.57 5.27
CA LEU A 56 3.94 0.49 4.60
C LEU A 56 4.25 -0.80 5.34
N ILE A 57 3.20 -1.52 5.73
CA ILE A 57 3.28 -2.71 6.57
C ILE A 57 2.58 -3.85 5.85
N TYR A 58 3.25 -4.99 5.80
CA TYR A 58 2.67 -6.28 5.47
C TYR A 58 2.80 -7.20 6.67
N ASN A 59 1.66 -7.68 7.20
CA ASN A 59 1.62 -8.58 8.36
C ASN A 59 1.02 -9.93 7.95
N GLN A 60 1.75 -11.01 8.21
CA GLN A 60 1.32 -12.39 7.98
C GLN A 60 1.69 -13.26 9.19
N GLY A 61 0.77 -13.36 10.15
CA GLY A 61 1.03 -14.09 11.39
C GLY A 61 2.19 -13.47 12.16
N GLU A 62 3.24 -14.25 12.39
CA GLU A 62 4.47 -13.80 13.08
C GLU A 62 5.47 -13.07 12.16
N SER A 63 5.29 -13.13 10.84
CA SER A 63 6.14 -12.43 9.87
C SER A 63 5.58 -11.05 9.56
N SER A 64 6.39 -10.01 9.76
CA SER A 64 6.03 -8.64 9.39
C SER A 64 7.16 -8.01 8.58
N SER A 65 6.78 -7.35 7.49
CA SER A 65 7.68 -6.56 6.67
C SER A 65 7.22 -5.12 6.69
N PHE A 66 8.15 -4.18 6.79
CA PHE A 66 7.80 -2.77 6.67
C PHE A 66 8.87 -1.96 5.96
N GLU A 67 8.44 -0.85 5.37
CA GLU A 67 9.29 0.19 4.80
C GLU A 67 8.83 1.55 5.31
N ILE A 68 9.78 2.45 5.60
CA ILE A 68 9.50 3.79 6.14
C ILE A 68 10.08 4.85 5.22
N ILE A 69 9.29 5.86 4.91
CA ILE A 69 9.76 7.09 4.28
C ILE A 69 9.24 8.30 5.04
N ASN A 70 10.03 9.37 5.06
CA ASN A 70 9.72 10.59 5.77
C ASN A 70 9.39 11.71 4.78
N LEU A 71 8.58 12.67 5.24
CA LEU A 71 8.27 13.93 4.55
C LEU A 71 7.63 13.75 3.16
N ILE A 72 6.40 13.21 3.13
CA ILE A 72 5.64 13.07 1.89
C ILE A 72 4.64 14.21 1.77
N ARG A 73 4.53 14.75 0.55
CA ARG A 73 3.53 15.76 0.20
C ARG A 73 3.07 15.60 -1.24
N THR A 74 1.94 16.21 -1.55
CA THR A 74 1.40 16.28 -2.91
C THR A 74 2.46 16.75 -3.92
N GLY A 75 2.48 16.09 -5.08
CA GLY A 75 3.40 16.39 -6.18
C GLY A 75 4.80 15.77 -6.04
N ILE A 76 5.11 15.06 -4.95
CA ILE A 76 6.33 14.27 -4.84
C ILE A 76 6.04 12.79 -5.12
N ASN A 77 6.70 12.25 -6.15
CA ASN A 77 6.69 10.81 -6.42
C ASN A 77 7.58 10.11 -5.39
N ASN A 78 6.99 9.29 -4.53
CA ASN A 78 7.74 8.48 -3.58
C ASN A 78 7.74 7.01 -4.00
N ARG A 79 8.78 6.29 -3.61
CA ARG A 79 8.89 4.85 -3.85
C ARG A 79 9.09 4.12 -2.54
N LEU A 80 8.44 2.97 -2.43
CA LEU A 80 8.58 2.05 -1.31
C LEU A 80 9.06 0.72 -1.87
N LEU A 81 10.01 0.10 -1.19
CA LEU A 81 10.49 -1.24 -1.51
C LEU A 81 10.21 -2.15 -0.32
N LEU A 82 9.43 -3.20 -0.53
CA LEU A 82 9.04 -4.11 0.54
C LEU A 82 9.37 -5.55 0.13
N ALA A 83 10.20 -6.23 0.91
CA ALA A 83 10.43 -7.67 0.76
C ALA A 83 9.48 -8.45 1.67
N VAL A 84 8.73 -9.40 1.12
CA VAL A 84 7.79 -10.26 1.87
C VAL A 84 8.15 -11.73 1.67
N GLN A 85 8.03 -12.55 2.72
CA GLN A 85 8.38 -13.98 2.68
C GLN A 85 7.23 -14.80 2.11
N ILE A 86 7.09 -14.77 0.78
CA ILE A 86 6.04 -15.47 0.04
C ILE A 86 6.67 -16.16 -1.16
N ALA A 87 6.20 -17.38 -1.43
CA ALA A 87 6.80 -18.23 -2.46
C ALA A 87 6.46 -17.78 -3.86
N LYS A 88 5.22 -17.36 -4.09
CA LYS A 88 4.71 -17.01 -5.41
C LYS A 88 3.75 -15.84 -5.36
N THR A 89 3.77 -15.02 -6.39
CA THR A 89 2.94 -13.80 -6.47
C THR A 89 1.44 -14.05 -6.31
N HIS A 90 0.90 -15.18 -6.80
CA HIS A 90 -0.54 -15.47 -6.68
C HIS A 90 -1.00 -15.71 -5.23
N GLU A 91 -0.09 -16.07 -4.32
CA GLU A 91 -0.38 -16.24 -2.88
C GLU A 91 -0.61 -14.90 -2.18
N MET A 92 -0.24 -13.79 -2.83
CA MET A 92 -0.55 -12.42 -2.39
C MET A 92 -2.01 -12.03 -2.64
N HIS A 93 -2.78 -12.80 -3.43
CA HIS A 93 -4.18 -12.48 -3.68
C HIS A 93 -4.96 -12.37 -2.37
N ASP A 94 -5.78 -11.32 -2.24
CA ASP A 94 -6.56 -10.98 -1.05
C ASP A 94 -5.72 -10.71 0.21
N LYS A 95 -4.41 -10.45 0.07
CA LYS A 95 -3.57 -10.05 1.19
C LYS A 95 -3.60 -8.54 1.40
N PHE A 96 -3.60 -8.15 2.66
CA PHE A 96 -3.72 -6.75 3.07
C PHE A 96 -2.37 -6.11 3.37
N PHE A 97 -2.30 -4.83 3.04
CA PHE A 97 -1.20 -3.94 3.35
C PHE A 97 -1.76 -2.74 4.09
N ASP A 98 -1.13 -2.39 5.20
CA ASP A 98 -1.52 -1.23 6.00
C ASP A 98 -0.50 -0.12 5.79
N LEU A 99 -0.99 1.04 5.41
CA LEU A 99 -0.21 2.24 5.22
C LEU A 99 -0.50 3.20 6.38
N GLU A 100 0.38 3.22 7.36
CA GLU A 100 0.26 4.05 8.57
C GLU A 100 1.02 5.36 8.39
N TYR A 101 0.39 6.49 8.72
CA TYR A 101 1.05 7.79 8.66
C TYR A 101 0.60 8.73 9.77
N TYR A 102 1.46 9.71 10.05
CA TYR A 102 1.16 10.83 10.94
C TYR A 102 0.93 12.11 10.14
N ASP A 103 -0.24 12.73 10.34
CA ASP A 103 -0.56 14.05 9.80
C ASP A 103 0.22 15.18 10.52
N LEU A 104 0.00 16.43 10.12
CA LEU A 104 0.65 17.60 10.75
C LEU A 104 0.26 17.82 12.21
N LYS A 105 -0.89 17.31 12.63
CA LYS A 105 -1.42 17.37 14.00
C LYS A 105 -0.99 16.17 14.85
N ASN A 106 -0.11 15.31 14.33
CA ASN A 106 0.32 14.05 14.93
C ASN A 106 -0.82 13.04 15.13
N ASN A 107 -1.92 13.15 14.37
CA ASN A 107 -2.91 12.08 14.34
C ASN A 107 -2.37 10.94 13.49
N MET A 108 -2.41 9.74 14.03
CA MET A 108 -2.11 8.52 13.29
C MET A 108 -3.35 8.13 12.47
N THR A 109 -3.15 7.83 11.19
CA THR A 109 -4.19 7.28 10.32
C THR A 109 -3.63 6.08 9.58
N THR A 110 -4.48 5.07 9.37
CA THR A 110 -4.11 3.86 8.63
C THR A 110 -5.00 3.72 7.41
N GLN A 111 -4.40 3.63 6.23
CA GLN A 111 -5.09 3.26 4.99
C GLN A 111 -4.79 1.80 4.66
N ARG A 112 -5.84 0.98 4.56
CA ARG A 112 -5.71 -0.43 4.18
C ARG A 112 -5.87 -0.61 2.68
N TYR A 113 -4.99 -1.41 2.11
CA TYR A 113 -4.97 -1.82 0.72
C TYR A 113 -5.06 -3.35 0.62
N VAL A 114 -5.76 -3.85 -0.40
CA VAL A 114 -5.76 -5.26 -0.77
C VAL A 114 -4.98 -5.47 -2.06
N PHE A 115 -4.16 -6.52 -2.10
CA PHE A 115 -3.44 -6.95 -3.28
C PHE A 115 -4.34 -7.88 -4.12
N MET A 116 -4.62 -7.49 -5.35
CA MET A 116 -5.43 -8.26 -6.28
C MET A 116 -4.59 -8.84 -7.40
N TYR A 117 -4.54 -10.17 -7.46
CA TYR A 117 -3.95 -10.91 -8.58
C TYR A 117 -5.03 -11.58 -9.43
N ARG A 118 -5.05 -11.36 -10.74
CA ARG A 118 -6.06 -11.95 -11.65
C ARG A 118 -5.42 -12.79 -12.76
N GLY A 119 -4.32 -13.48 -12.45
CA GLY A 119 -3.63 -14.34 -13.42
C GLY A 119 -2.87 -13.52 -14.45
N ASP A 120 -3.51 -13.25 -15.58
CA ASP A 120 -2.91 -12.63 -16.76
C ASP A 120 -2.84 -11.09 -16.67
N GLU A 121 -3.61 -10.49 -15.75
CA GLU A 121 -3.56 -9.05 -15.49
C GLU A 121 -2.41 -8.70 -14.54
N LYS A 122 -1.85 -7.49 -14.71
CA LYS A 122 -0.89 -6.96 -13.73
C LYS A 122 -1.57 -6.89 -12.36
N PRO A 123 -0.92 -7.36 -11.29
CA PRO A 123 -1.50 -7.23 -9.96
C PRO A 123 -1.72 -5.76 -9.59
N GLU A 124 -2.80 -5.50 -8.87
CA GLU A 124 -3.25 -4.17 -8.50
C GLU A 124 -3.34 -4.04 -6.98
N MET A 125 -3.11 -2.82 -6.49
CA MET A 125 -3.38 -2.45 -5.11
C MET A 125 -4.69 -1.68 -5.07
N ILE A 126 -5.67 -2.16 -4.30
CA ILE A 126 -6.97 -1.52 -4.20
C ILE A 126 -7.14 -0.99 -2.77
N PHE A 127 -7.40 0.31 -2.64
CA PHE A 127 -7.80 0.89 -1.36
C PHE A 127 -9.10 0.24 -0.88
N GLU A 128 -9.05 -0.34 0.31
CA GLU A 128 -10.20 -0.98 0.96
C GLU A 128 -10.93 0.02 1.87
N LYS A 129 -10.22 0.57 2.87
CA LYS A 129 -10.81 1.44 3.90
C LYS A 129 -9.75 2.19 4.69
N PHE A 130 -10.19 3.21 5.41
CA PHE A 130 -9.45 3.76 6.54
C PHE A 130 -9.70 2.94 7.81
N ILE A 131 -8.69 2.88 8.68
CA ILE A 131 -8.80 2.31 10.03
C ILE A 131 -8.49 3.44 11.01
N PHE A 132 -9.46 3.74 11.88
CA PHE A 132 -9.33 4.72 12.95
C PHE A 132 -9.22 3.97 14.28
N ASN A 133 -8.28 4.39 15.12
CA ASN A 133 -8.14 3.92 16.50
C ASN A 133 -8.88 4.82 17.47
#